data_AF-A0A2R5FTE2-F1
#
_entry.id   AF-A0A2R5FTE2-F1
#
_cell.length_a   1.000
_cell.length_b   1.000
_cell.length_c   1.000
_cell.angle_alpha   90.00
_cell.angle_beta   90.00
_cell.angle_gamma   90.00
#
_symmetry.space_group_name_H-M   'P 1'
#
loop_
_entity.id
_entity.type
_entity.pdbx_description
1 polymer ?
#
loop_
_entity_poly.entity_id
_entity_poly.type
_entity_poly.pdbx_seq_one_letter_code
_entity_poly.pdbx_strand_id
1 'polypeptide(L)'
;MSLKIDPTRWANKEEWEGTGVYVKAQFDDGTWGVVEISHLDKDSLLNWLKSTGGDNRIAENCVGILLGHGHLHESPPPNIN
;
A
#
# COMPACT_ATOMS: atom_id res chain seq x y z
N MET A 1 7.58 13.94 23.08
CA MET A 1 7.22 12.50 22.97
C MET A 1 8.21 11.87 22.01
N SER A 2 8.90 10.79 22.37
CA SER A 2 9.84 10.09 21.47
C SER A 2 9.21 8.77 21.06
N LEU A 3 9.01 8.58 19.75
CA LEU A 3 8.51 7.34 19.17
C LEU A 3 9.72 6.46 18.86
N LYS A 4 9.65 5.17 19.22
CA LYS A 4 10.64 4.17 18.84
C LYS A 4 10.00 3.19 17.86
N ILE A 5 10.71 2.89 16.78
CA ILE A 5 10.32 1.87 15.83
C ILE A 5 10.65 0.52 16.45
N ASP A 6 9.74 -0.44 16.37
CA ASP A 6 10.02 -1.84 16.68
C ASP A 6 10.89 -2.42 15.55
N PRO A 7 12.18 -2.72 15.81
CA PRO A 7 13.07 -3.24 14.78
C PRO A 7 12.72 -4.69 14.37
N THR A 8 11.89 -5.38 15.14
CA THR A 8 11.51 -6.78 14.88
C THR A 8 10.19 -6.92 14.12
N ARG A 9 9.44 -5.83 13.94
CA ARG A 9 8.13 -5.84 13.27
C ARG A 9 8.14 -6.54 11.91
N TRP A 10 9.17 -6.29 11.08
CA TRP A 10 9.28 -6.91 9.76
C TRP A 10 9.62 -8.40 9.82
N ALA A 11 10.49 -8.80 10.75
CA ALA A 11 10.86 -10.20 10.94
C ALA A 11 9.65 -11.03 11.40
N ASN A 12 8.78 -10.42 12.21
CA ASN A 12 7.57 -11.03 12.73
C ASN A 12 6.32 -10.68 11.92
N LYS A 13 6.45 -10.22 10.66
CA LYS A 13 5.32 -9.72 9.85
C LYS A 13 4.12 -10.68 9.77
N GLU A 14 4.34 -11.98 9.94
CA GLU A 14 3.30 -13.02 9.98
C GLU A 14 2.44 -12.95 11.26
N GLU A 15 2.97 -12.39 12.35
CA GLU A 15 2.26 -12.14 13.61
C GLU A 15 1.45 -10.83 13.56
N TRP A 16 1.75 -9.96 12.60
CA TRP A 16 1.09 -8.68 12.41
C TRP A 16 0.05 -8.81 11.30
N GLU A 17 -1.19 -9.14 11.67
CA GLU A 17 -2.32 -9.12 10.73
C GLU A 17 -2.66 -7.67 10.35
N GLY A 18 -2.08 -7.24 9.22
CA GLY A 18 -2.47 -6.05 8.49
C GLY A 18 -1.82 -4.73 8.93
N THR A 19 -2.11 -3.69 8.17
CA THR A 19 -1.53 -2.36 8.37
C THR A 19 -2.22 -1.55 9.47
N GLY A 20 -3.45 -1.93 9.84
CA GLY A 20 -4.36 -1.13 10.66
C GLY A 20 -5.06 0.00 9.90
N VAL A 21 -4.82 0.13 8.59
CA VAL A 21 -5.52 1.07 7.70
C VAL A 21 -6.66 0.34 7.01
N TYR A 22 -7.87 0.85 7.20
CA TYR A 22 -9.09 0.28 6.64
C TYR A 22 -9.70 1.23 5.61
N VAL A 23 -10.21 0.67 4.53
CA VAL A 23 -10.82 1.41 3.42
C VAL A 23 -12.18 0.83 3.08
N LYS A 24 -13.10 1.68 2.64
CA LYS A 24 -14.39 1.23 2.10
C LYS A 24 -14.21 0.85 0.63
N ALA A 25 -14.43 -0.42 0.30
CA ALA A 25 -14.26 -0.97 -1.04
C ALA A 25 -15.53 -1.67 -1.51
N GLN A 26 -15.67 -1.83 -2.83
CA GLN A 26 -16.71 -2.63 -3.45
C GLN A 26 -16.11 -4.00 -3.82
N PHE A 27 -16.79 -5.08 -3.45
CA PHE A 27 -16.40 -6.44 -3.81
C PHE A 27 -16.88 -6.81 -5.22
N ASP A 28 -16.38 -7.91 -5.77
CA ASP A 28 -16.72 -8.41 -7.11
C ASP A 28 -18.22 -8.69 -7.31
N ASP A 29 -18.94 -8.99 -6.23
CA ASP A 29 -20.40 -9.18 -6.22
C ASP A 29 -21.20 -7.86 -6.22
N GLY A 30 -20.50 -6.72 -6.24
CA GLY A 30 -21.08 -5.38 -6.22
C GLY A 30 -21.44 -4.87 -4.82
N THR A 31 -21.29 -5.67 -3.77
CA THR A 31 -21.55 -5.23 -2.40
C THR A 31 -20.42 -4.35 -1.87
N TRP A 32 -20.73 -3.48 -0.91
CA TRP A 32 -19.74 -2.60 -0.28
C TRP A 32 -19.38 -3.11 1.11
N GLY A 33 -18.10 -3.07 1.44
CA GLY A 33 -17.60 -3.40 2.77
C GLY A 33 -16.38 -2.60 3.18
N VAL A 34 -15.90 -2.88 4.39
CA VAL A 34 -14.65 -2.34 4.92
C VAL A 34 -13.61 -3.45 4.86
N VAL A 35 -12.50 -3.17 4.20
CA VAL A 35 -11.36 -4.10 4.05
C VAL A 35 -10.08 -3.43 4.53
N GLU A 36 -9.12 -4.24 4.95
CA GLU A 36 -7.77 -3.75 5.23
C GLU A 36 -7.09 -3.36 3.91
N ILE A 37 -6.34 -2.26 3.89
CA ILE A 37 -5.75 -1.73 2.65
C ILE A 37 -4.80 -2.74 1.97
N SER A 38 -4.15 -3.63 2.73
CA SER A 38 -3.30 -4.69 2.15
C SER A 38 -4.06 -5.72 1.31
N HIS A 39 -5.40 -5.78 1.43
CA HIS A 39 -6.23 -6.68 0.62
C HIS A 39 -6.61 -6.09 -0.75
N LEU A 40 -6.35 -4.80 -0.98
CA LEU A 40 -6.58 -4.22 -2.29
C LEU A 40 -5.62 -4.85 -3.30
N ASP A 41 -6.10 -5.14 -4.51
CA ASP A 41 -5.20 -5.43 -5.61
C ASP A 41 -4.36 -4.18 -5.98
N LYS A 42 -3.38 -4.39 -6.86
CA LYS A 42 -2.44 -3.36 -7.28
C LYS A 42 -3.12 -2.10 -7.87
N ASP A 43 -4.12 -2.29 -8.72
CA ASP A 43 -4.77 -1.21 -9.45
C ASP A 43 -5.74 -0.46 -8.53
N SER A 44 -6.48 -1.19 -7.69
CA SER A 44 -7.33 -0.65 -6.65
C SER A 44 -6.54 0.18 -5.62
N LEU A 45 -5.38 -0.33 -5.18
CA LEU A 45 -4.48 0.38 -4.27
C LEU A 45 -3.98 1.69 -4.90
N LEU A 46 -3.53 1.63 -6.17
CA LEU A 46 -3.04 2.80 -6.87
C LEU A 46 -4.13 3.87 -7.04
N ASN A 47 -5.34 3.45 -7.44
CA ASN A 47 -6.49 4.35 -7.56
C ASN A 47 -6.84 5.00 -6.21
N TRP A 48 -6.78 4.23 -5.13
CA TRP A 48 -7.02 4.77 -3.79
C TRP A 48 -5.98 5.82 -3.39
N LEU A 49 -4.68 5.55 -3.62
CA LEU A 49 -3.59 6.48 -3.32
C LEU A 49 -3.74 7.83 -4.07
N LYS A 50 -4.30 7.78 -5.28
CA LYS A 50 -4.55 8.95 -6.13
C LYS A 50 -5.88 9.66 -5.87
N SER A 51 -6.79 9.05 -5.09
CA SER A 51 -8.17 9.52 -4.92
C SER A 51 -8.31 10.94 -4.37
N THR A 52 -7.29 11.45 -3.67
CA THR A 52 -7.26 12.81 -3.09
C THR A 52 -6.49 13.81 -3.95
N GLY A 53 -6.21 13.48 -5.22
CA GLY A 53 -5.47 14.34 -6.14
C GLY A 53 -3.95 14.23 -6.03
N GLY A 54 -3.45 13.18 -5.36
CA GLY A 54 -2.03 12.84 -5.35
C GLY A 54 -1.56 12.22 -6.66
N ASP A 55 -0.32 12.53 -7.05
CA ASP A 55 0.42 11.83 -8.11
C ASP A 55 1.90 11.85 -7.72
N ASN A 56 2.30 10.88 -6.88
CA ASN A 56 3.66 10.79 -6.36
C ASN A 56 4.17 9.37 -6.49
N ARG A 57 4.76 9.09 -7.65
CA ARG A 57 5.25 7.76 -8.05
C ARG A 57 6.21 7.14 -7.04
N ILE A 58 7.02 7.95 -6.36
CA ILE A 58 7.97 7.45 -5.34
C ILE A 58 7.18 6.98 -4.13
N ALA A 59 6.28 7.80 -3.60
CA ALA A 59 5.45 7.44 -2.45
C ALA A 59 4.54 6.24 -2.76
N GLU A 60 3.93 6.23 -3.95
CA GLU A 60 3.07 5.14 -4.42
C GLU A 60 3.86 3.82 -4.53
N ASN A 61 5.05 3.83 -5.13
CA ASN A 61 5.92 2.66 -5.15
C ASN A 61 6.39 2.23 -3.76
N CYS A 62 6.68 3.17 -2.85
CA CYS A 62 7.01 2.84 -1.47
C CYS A 62 5.86 2.08 -0.81
N VAL A 63 4.62 2.53 -0.96
CA VAL A 63 3.44 1.81 -0.42
C VAL A 63 3.29 0.45 -1.08
N GLY A 64 3.41 0.36 -2.41
CA GLY A 64 3.34 -0.93 -3.12
C GLY A 64 4.36 -1.95 -2.63
N ILE A 65 5.61 -1.53 -2.38
CA ILE A 65 6.65 -2.40 -1.81
C ILE A 65 6.28 -2.83 -0.39
N LEU A 66 5.84 -1.88 0.45
CA LEU A 66 5.49 -2.16 1.85
C LEU A 66 4.33 -3.15 1.98
N LEU A 67 3.39 -3.14 1.03
CA LEU A 67 2.23 -4.03 1.00
C LEU A 67 2.45 -5.30 0.17
N GLY A 68 3.64 -5.50 -0.42
CA GLY A 68 3.98 -6.72 -1.17
C GLY A 68 3.54 -6.74 -2.64
N HIS A 69 3.01 -5.64 -3.18
CA HIS A 69 2.68 -5.50 -4.60
C HIS A 69 3.89 -5.16 -5.49
N GLY A 70 5.04 -4.82 -4.88
CA GLY A 70 6.21 -4.33 -5.60
C GLY A 70 6.01 -2.91 -6.11
N HIS A 71 6.56 -2.57 -7.28
CA HIS A 71 6.37 -1.25 -7.85
C HIS A 71 4.97 -1.10 -8.46
N LEU A 72 4.22 -0.09 -8.01
CA LEU A 72 2.92 0.29 -8.57
C LEU A 72 3.07 0.92 -9.95
N HIS A 73 4.14 1.67 -10.16
CA HIS A 73 4.54 2.22 -11.45
C HIS A 73 5.74 1.46 -11.98
N GLU A 74 5.88 1.35 -13.29
CA GLU A 74 7.15 0.98 -13.88
C GLU A 74 8.24 1.91 -13.33
N SER A 75 9.39 1.34 -12.94
CA SER A 75 10.55 2.13 -12.54
C SER A 75 10.82 3.16 -13.64
N PRO A 76 11.12 4.43 -13.29
CA PRO A 76 11.69 5.30 -14.30
C PRO A 76 12.89 4.57 -14.91
N PRO A 77 13.13 4.67 -16.24
CA PRO A 77 14.32 4.08 -16.83
C PRO A 77 15.54 4.48 -15.99
N PRO A 78 16.52 3.59 -15.81
CA PRO A 78 17.72 3.94 -15.05
C PRO A 78 18.26 5.25 -15.60
N ASN A 79 18.48 6.23 -14.73
CA ASN A 79 19.20 7.44 -15.09
C ASN A 79 20.61 6.99 -15.50
N ILE A 80 20.80 6.81 -16.80
CA ILE A 80 22.10 6.77 -17.46
C ILE A 80 22.62 8.21 -17.42
N ASN A 81 23.24 8.57 -16.29
CA ASN A 81 24.17 9.70 -16.20
C ASN A 81 25.59 9.14 -16.27
#